data_AF-A0A8J2M757-F1
#
_entry.id   AF-A0A8J2M757-F1
#
_cell.length_a   1.000
_cell.length_b   1.000
_cell.length_c   1.000
_cell.angle_alpha   90.00
_cell.angle_beta   90.00
_cell.angle_gamma   90.00
#
_symmetry.space_group_name_H-M   'P 1'
#
loop_
_entity.id
_entity.type
_entity.pdbx_description
1 polymer ?
#
loop_
_entity_poly.entity_id
_entity_poly.type
_entity_poly.pdbx_seq_one_letter_code
_entity_poly.pdbx_strand_id
1 'polypeptide(L)'
;VVGSVFYKLPYDVEGAVSLSGCLMMSVTIVLFLPTFACITTFSDEIPIFLREHWNGMYRSWIYFVARSLVDLPLYMFYPWIFFPQVFYLAGYTLPYTRIISHCTTFSILAACGASMGYLAASWSKNIRMTLQVVPTMMLPSLIFSGFFLDEDTTFSFIGWFKYTSVIYLSSENLMLEQWTSVSDVYQTEPFVPELFGDGEGVIDYYNYTPGRQNLNYILLVVWFFVYRLLAYLGLWLKTRR
;
A
#
# COMPACT_ATOMS: atom_id res chain seq x y z
N VAL A 1 8.01 -15.22 5.49
CA VAL A 1 9.29 -14.47 5.43
C VAL A 1 9.24 -13.26 6.34
N VAL A 2 8.36 -12.26 6.13
CA VAL A 2 8.30 -11.06 6.99
C VAL A 2 8.13 -11.42 8.47
N GLY A 3 7.07 -12.15 8.83
CA GLY A 3 6.83 -12.53 10.22
C GLY A 3 7.94 -13.37 10.85
N SER A 4 8.66 -14.20 10.08
CA SER A 4 9.78 -14.99 10.61
C SER A 4 11.03 -14.16 10.84
N VAL A 5 11.24 -13.06 10.09
CA VAL A 5 12.37 -12.15 10.29
C VAL A 5 12.16 -11.31 11.56
N PHE A 6 10.93 -10.85 11.78
CA PHE A 6 10.56 -10.02 12.92
C PHE A 6 9.96 -10.84 14.08
N TYR A 7 10.49 -12.02 14.36
CA TYR A 7 9.84 -12.97 15.27
C TYR A 7 9.85 -12.47 16.74
N LYS A 8 8.64 -12.30 17.32
CA LYS A 8 8.38 -11.92 18.72
C LYS A 8 9.27 -10.78 19.23
N LEU A 9 9.08 -9.60 18.65
CA LEU A 9 9.81 -8.41 19.07
C LEU A 9 9.38 -7.95 20.47
N PRO A 10 10.33 -7.50 21.32
CA PRO A 10 10.01 -6.81 22.56
C PRO A 10 9.38 -5.43 22.29
N TYR A 11 8.65 -4.89 23.27
CA TYR A 11 8.13 -3.52 23.24
C TYR A 11 9.13 -2.56 23.88
N ASP A 12 10.37 -2.60 23.41
CA ASP A 12 11.39 -1.61 23.74
C ASP A 12 11.59 -0.60 22.59
N VAL A 13 12.44 0.40 22.78
CA VAL A 13 12.71 1.44 21.77
C VAL A 13 13.17 0.82 20.44
N GLU A 14 14.08 -0.17 20.47
CA GLU A 14 14.57 -0.86 19.27
C GLU A 14 13.49 -1.74 18.62
N GLY A 15 12.69 -2.40 19.45
CA GLY A 15 11.55 -3.20 19.06
C GLY A 15 10.44 -2.36 18.43
N ALA A 16 10.21 -1.15 18.91
CA ALA A 16 9.23 -0.24 18.33
C ALA A 16 9.62 0.24 16.93
N VAL A 17 10.89 0.56 16.72
CA VAL A 17 11.44 0.85 15.39
C VAL A 17 11.34 -0.38 14.49
N SER A 18 11.66 -1.56 15.02
CA SER A 18 11.60 -2.83 14.28
C SER A 18 10.17 -3.23 13.89
N LEU A 19 9.20 -3.05 14.78
CA LEU A 19 7.77 -3.26 14.53
C LEU A 19 7.25 -2.28 13.47
N SER A 20 7.63 -1.01 13.57
CA SER A 20 7.30 0.01 12.56
C SER A 20 7.89 -0.36 11.18
N GLY A 21 9.13 -0.85 11.15
CA GLY A 21 9.77 -1.39 9.95
C GLY A 21 9.06 -2.63 9.38
N CYS A 22 8.56 -3.52 10.25
CA CYS A 22 7.77 -4.68 9.86
C CYS A 22 6.45 -4.29 9.19
N LEU A 23 5.76 -3.27 9.72
CA LEU A 23 4.56 -2.69 9.08
C LEU A 23 4.89 -2.09 7.72
N MET A 24 5.96 -1.30 7.61
CA MET A 24 6.38 -0.68 6.34
C MET A 24 6.74 -1.72 5.28
N MET A 25 7.47 -2.78 5.67
CA MET A 25 7.79 -3.90 4.78
C MET A 25 6.52 -4.62 4.31
N SER A 26 5.56 -4.81 5.22
CA SER A 26 4.27 -5.43 4.92
C SER A 26 3.45 -4.59 3.92
N VAL A 27 3.38 -3.26 4.11
CA VAL A 27 2.77 -2.31 3.16
C VAL A 27 3.38 -2.44 1.78
N THR A 28 4.72 -2.45 1.71
CA THR A 28 5.44 -2.55 0.44
C THR A 28 5.13 -3.85 -0.29
N ILE A 29 5.11 -4.99 0.42
CA ILE A 29 4.80 -6.30 -0.17
C ILE A 29 3.35 -6.38 -0.65
N VAL A 30 2.41 -5.91 0.17
CA VAL A 30 0.97 -5.92 -0.15
C VAL A 30 0.67 -5.02 -1.36
N LEU A 31 1.43 -3.95 -1.56
CA LEU A 31 1.30 -3.11 -2.75
C LEU A 31 1.97 -3.75 -3.99
N PHE A 32 3.21 -4.23 -3.86
CA PHE A 32 4.03 -4.62 -5.00
C PHE A 32 3.56 -5.94 -5.63
N LEU A 33 3.20 -6.95 -4.82
CA LEU A 33 2.82 -8.26 -5.34
C LEU A 33 1.60 -8.22 -6.28
N PRO A 34 0.45 -7.62 -5.88
CA PRO A 34 -0.69 -7.45 -6.78
C PRO A 34 -0.35 -6.65 -8.04
N THR A 35 0.51 -5.65 -7.92
CA THR A 35 0.91 -4.81 -9.06
C THR A 35 1.65 -5.66 -10.12
N PHE A 36 2.68 -6.41 -9.73
CA PHE A 36 3.42 -7.26 -10.66
C PHE A 36 2.56 -8.38 -11.24
N ALA A 37 1.71 -9.01 -10.43
CA ALA A 37 0.79 -10.05 -10.88
C ALA A 37 -0.24 -9.51 -11.91
N CYS A 38 -0.74 -8.29 -11.68
CA CYS A 38 -1.64 -7.63 -12.61
C CYS A 38 -0.93 -7.27 -13.93
N ILE A 39 0.30 -6.76 -13.86
CA ILE A 39 1.07 -6.41 -15.05
C ILE A 39 1.28 -7.61 -15.96
N THR A 40 1.67 -8.76 -15.42
CA THR A 40 1.94 -9.96 -16.23
C THR A 40 0.67 -10.46 -16.88
N THR A 41 -0.38 -10.71 -16.08
CA THR A 41 -1.66 -11.23 -16.58
C THR A 41 -2.35 -10.29 -17.57
N PHE A 42 -2.44 -8.99 -17.23
CA PHE A 42 -3.13 -8.03 -18.07
C PHE A 42 -2.37 -7.70 -19.36
N SER A 43 -1.03 -7.65 -19.32
CA SER A 43 -0.23 -7.42 -20.54
C SER A 43 -0.40 -8.55 -21.56
N ASP A 44 -0.52 -9.78 -21.09
CA ASP A 44 -0.72 -10.95 -21.95
C ASP A 44 -2.15 -11.00 -22.56
N GLU A 45 -3.14 -10.43 -21.87
CA GLU A 45 -4.53 -10.40 -22.32
C GLU A 45 -4.85 -9.27 -23.31
N ILE A 46 -4.19 -8.11 -23.20
CA ILE A 46 -4.39 -6.96 -24.10
C ILE A 46 -4.40 -7.32 -25.61
N PRO A 47 -3.46 -8.11 -26.16
CA PRO A 47 -3.48 -8.45 -27.60
C PRO A 47 -4.69 -9.31 -27.99
N ILE A 48 -5.12 -10.23 -27.12
CA ILE A 48 -6.31 -11.06 -27.35
C ILE A 48 -7.56 -10.18 -27.32
N PHE A 49 -7.64 -9.31 -26.31
CA PHE A 49 -8.69 -8.32 -26.16
C PHE A 49 -8.83 -7.42 -27.39
N LEU A 50 -7.74 -6.84 -27.90
CA LEU A 50 -7.77 -5.96 -29.07
C LEU A 50 -8.30 -6.68 -30.31
N ARG A 51 -7.89 -7.93 -30.53
CA ARG A 51 -8.40 -8.78 -31.61
C ARG A 51 -9.91 -9.01 -31.50
N GLU A 52 -10.40 -9.34 -30.31
CA GLU A 52 -11.84 -9.60 -30.08
C GLU A 52 -12.67 -8.31 -30.16
N HIS A 53 -12.11 -7.19 -29.71
CA HIS A 53 -12.73 -5.88 -29.80
C HIS A 53 -12.92 -5.41 -31.25
N TRP A 54 -11.89 -5.52 -32.09
CA TRP A 54 -11.98 -5.15 -33.51
C TRP A 54 -12.85 -6.09 -34.33
N ASN A 55 -13.03 -7.33 -33.88
CA ASN A 55 -14.04 -8.25 -34.42
C ASN A 55 -15.47 -7.95 -33.95
N GLY A 56 -15.67 -6.92 -33.12
CA GLY A 56 -16.99 -6.48 -32.66
C GLY A 56 -17.61 -7.35 -31.56
N MET A 57 -16.83 -8.21 -30.89
CA MET A 57 -17.36 -9.14 -29.89
C MET A 57 -17.86 -8.44 -28.61
N TYR A 58 -17.13 -7.43 -28.11
CA TYR A 58 -17.53 -6.65 -26.95
C TYR A 58 -16.85 -5.28 -26.87
N ARG A 59 -17.47 -4.34 -26.13
CA ARG A 59 -16.96 -2.98 -25.93
C ARG A 59 -15.83 -2.96 -24.89
N SER A 60 -14.89 -2.03 -25.03
CA SER A 60 -13.73 -1.91 -24.13
C SER A 60 -14.07 -1.68 -22.66
N TRP A 61 -15.13 -0.92 -22.37
CA TRP A 61 -15.57 -0.68 -20.99
C TRP A 61 -16.16 -1.93 -20.33
N ILE A 62 -16.85 -2.79 -21.09
CA ILE A 62 -17.45 -4.03 -20.57
C ILE A 62 -16.35 -4.98 -20.15
N TYR A 63 -15.33 -5.15 -21.00
CA TYR A 63 -14.14 -5.95 -20.69
C TYR A 63 -13.43 -5.44 -19.44
N PHE A 64 -13.16 -4.13 -19.37
CA PHE A 64 -12.43 -3.56 -18.24
C PHE A 64 -13.18 -3.74 -16.91
N VAL A 65 -14.50 -3.51 -16.90
CA VAL A 65 -15.33 -3.71 -15.70
C VAL A 65 -15.41 -5.20 -15.33
N ALA A 66 -15.68 -6.09 -16.29
CA ALA A 66 -15.75 -7.52 -16.04
C ALA A 66 -14.43 -8.04 -15.46
N ARG A 67 -13.29 -7.66 -16.05
CA ARG A 67 -11.97 -8.05 -15.54
C ARG A 67 -11.71 -7.49 -14.15
N SER A 68 -12.05 -6.22 -13.91
CA SER A 68 -11.91 -5.58 -12.60
C SER A 68 -12.70 -6.31 -11.52
N LEU A 69 -13.92 -6.76 -11.83
CA LEU A 69 -14.79 -7.49 -10.89
C LEU A 69 -14.30 -8.91 -10.58
N VAL A 70 -13.64 -9.57 -11.52
CA VAL A 70 -13.06 -10.90 -11.30
C VAL A 70 -11.86 -10.84 -10.36
N ASP A 71 -11.00 -9.83 -10.53
CA ASP A 71 -9.75 -9.74 -9.77
C ASP A 71 -9.94 -9.11 -8.38
N LEU A 72 -10.95 -8.24 -8.21
CA LEU A 72 -11.16 -7.48 -6.97
C LEU A 72 -11.40 -8.34 -5.72
N PRO A 73 -12.22 -9.41 -5.74
CA PRO A 73 -12.37 -10.31 -4.59
C PRO A 73 -11.04 -10.92 -4.16
N LEU A 74 -10.21 -11.34 -5.12
CA LEU A 74 -8.92 -11.98 -4.83
C LEU A 74 -7.98 -11.04 -4.08
N TYR A 75 -7.88 -9.78 -4.51
CA TYR A 75 -7.08 -8.77 -3.81
C TYR A 75 -7.68 -8.33 -2.48
N MET A 76 -9.01 -8.36 -2.34
CA MET A 76 -9.66 -8.08 -1.06
C MET A 76 -9.38 -9.17 -0.03
N PHE A 77 -9.43 -10.46 -0.40
CA PHE A 77 -9.23 -11.58 0.53
C PHE A 77 -7.76 -11.87 0.85
N TYR A 78 -6.82 -11.60 -0.07
CA TYR A 78 -5.40 -11.92 0.12
C TYR A 78 -4.82 -11.36 1.45
N PRO A 79 -5.06 -10.09 1.84
CA PRO A 79 -4.55 -9.54 3.09
C PRO A 79 -5.15 -10.14 4.37
N TRP A 80 -6.37 -10.67 4.29
CA TRP A 80 -7.00 -11.36 5.42
C TRP A 80 -6.33 -12.68 5.76
N ILE A 81 -5.66 -13.27 4.77
CA ILE A 81 -4.78 -14.39 5.02
C ILE A 81 -3.47 -13.82 5.55
N PHE A 82 -2.78 -12.99 4.77
CA PHE A 82 -1.41 -12.53 5.03
C PHE A 82 -1.19 -11.83 6.39
N PHE A 83 -2.03 -10.85 6.75
CA PHE A 83 -1.78 -10.01 7.93
C PHE A 83 -1.88 -10.79 9.24
N PRO A 84 -2.89 -11.65 9.49
CA PRO A 84 -2.94 -12.46 10.70
C PRO A 84 -1.70 -13.32 10.98
N GLN A 85 -1.02 -13.87 9.95
CA GLN A 85 0.23 -14.61 10.24
C GLN A 85 1.37 -13.67 10.62
N VAL A 86 1.48 -12.51 9.97
CA VAL A 86 2.47 -11.49 10.35
C VAL A 86 2.17 -10.97 11.76
N PHE A 87 0.90 -10.73 12.09
CA PHE A 87 0.42 -10.31 13.39
C PHE A 87 0.90 -11.25 14.50
N TYR A 88 0.63 -12.55 14.34
CA TYR A 88 1.00 -13.58 15.32
C TYR A 88 2.52 -13.75 15.45
N LEU A 89 3.25 -13.72 14.33
CA LEU A 89 4.69 -13.96 14.35
C LEU A 89 5.46 -12.76 14.89
N ALA A 90 5.03 -11.53 14.58
CA ALA A 90 5.72 -10.32 15.03
C ALA A 90 5.42 -9.94 16.49
N GLY A 91 4.33 -10.45 17.06
CA GLY A 91 3.97 -10.19 18.46
C GLY A 91 3.21 -8.87 18.66
N TYR A 92 2.46 -8.41 17.66
CA TYR A 92 1.65 -7.21 17.77
C TYR A 92 0.54 -7.37 18.83
N THR A 93 0.31 -6.34 19.63
CA THR A 93 -0.76 -6.27 20.63
C THR A 93 -1.84 -5.31 20.17
N LEU A 94 -2.82 -5.83 19.42
CA LEU A 94 -3.99 -5.07 18.95
C LEU A 94 -5.29 -5.70 19.45
N PRO A 95 -6.31 -4.90 19.83
CA PRO A 95 -7.66 -5.42 20.01
C PRO A 95 -8.24 -5.91 18.68
N TYR A 96 -9.14 -6.89 18.73
CA TYR A 96 -9.75 -7.52 17.54
C TYR A 96 -10.39 -6.51 16.57
N THR A 97 -10.95 -5.42 17.07
CA THR A 97 -11.55 -4.35 16.26
C THR A 97 -10.53 -3.66 15.36
N ARG A 98 -9.29 -3.46 15.83
CA ARG A 98 -8.22 -2.82 15.06
C ARG A 98 -7.52 -3.79 14.11
N ILE A 99 -7.52 -5.10 14.41
CA ILE A 99 -7.07 -6.12 13.45
C ILE A 99 -7.93 -6.10 12.18
N ILE A 100 -9.24 -5.97 12.33
CA ILE A 100 -10.17 -5.83 11.19
C ILE A 100 -9.81 -4.56 10.39
N SER A 101 -9.58 -3.45 11.08
CA SER A 101 -9.21 -2.17 10.46
C SER A 101 -7.90 -2.26 9.66
N HIS A 102 -6.86 -2.89 10.23
CA HIS A 102 -5.61 -3.18 9.53
C HIS A 102 -5.83 -4.04 8.28
N CYS A 103 -6.59 -5.14 8.39
CA CYS A 103 -6.92 -5.98 7.24
C CYS A 103 -7.64 -5.17 6.16
N THR A 104 -8.57 -4.28 6.52
CA THR A 104 -9.26 -3.42 5.54
C THR A 104 -8.32 -2.42 4.87
N THR A 105 -7.41 -1.78 5.60
CA THR A 105 -6.37 -0.92 5.02
C THR A 105 -5.52 -1.69 4.02
N PHE A 106 -5.06 -2.89 4.38
CA PHE A 106 -4.29 -3.72 3.46
C PHE A 106 -5.11 -4.19 2.25
N SER A 107 -6.39 -4.51 2.40
CA SER A 107 -7.28 -4.86 1.28
C SER A 107 -7.43 -3.72 0.27
N ILE A 108 -7.64 -2.49 0.76
CA ILE A 108 -7.71 -1.30 -0.10
C ILE A 108 -6.36 -1.05 -0.77
N LEU A 109 -5.26 -1.16 -0.03
CA LEU A 109 -3.90 -1.01 -0.56
C LEU A 109 -3.60 -2.04 -1.67
N ALA A 110 -3.97 -3.31 -1.47
CA ALA A 110 -3.79 -4.36 -2.47
C ALA A 110 -4.59 -4.04 -3.76
N ALA A 111 -5.83 -3.56 -3.61
CA ALA A 111 -6.65 -3.13 -4.73
C ALA A 111 -6.06 -1.90 -5.46
N CYS A 112 -5.46 -0.95 -4.74
CA CYS A 112 -4.70 0.16 -5.30
C CYS A 112 -3.48 -0.32 -6.08
N GLY A 113 -2.70 -1.26 -5.52
CA GLY A 113 -1.53 -1.86 -6.18
C GLY A 113 -1.91 -2.52 -7.50
N ALA A 114 -2.96 -3.36 -7.49
CA ALA A 114 -3.49 -3.94 -8.73
C ALA A 114 -3.88 -2.85 -9.75
N SER A 115 -4.52 -1.76 -9.30
CA SER A 115 -4.92 -0.63 -10.15
C SER A 115 -3.73 0.12 -10.76
N MET A 116 -2.64 0.28 -10.00
CA MET A 116 -1.36 0.78 -10.53
C MET A 116 -0.78 -0.16 -11.60
N GLY A 117 -0.90 -1.47 -11.40
CA GLY A 117 -0.51 -2.49 -12.38
C GLY A 117 -1.28 -2.36 -13.70
N TYR A 118 -2.61 -2.24 -13.65
CA TYR A 118 -3.43 -2.00 -14.84
C TYR A 118 -3.05 -0.69 -15.53
N LEU A 119 -2.81 0.38 -14.78
CA LEU A 119 -2.39 1.67 -15.33
C LEU A 119 -1.08 1.53 -16.12
N ALA A 120 -0.07 0.89 -15.52
CA ALA A 120 1.22 0.73 -16.14
C ALA A 120 1.14 -0.13 -17.42
N ALA A 121 0.40 -1.24 -17.37
CA ALA A 121 0.23 -2.14 -18.51
C ALA A 121 -0.67 -1.56 -19.63
N SER A 122 -1.69 -0.77 -19.29
CA SER A 122 -2.52 -0.06 -20.28
C SER A 122 -1.74 0.97 -21.07
N TRP A 123 -0.78 1.66 -20.44
CA TRP A 123 -0.02 2.73 -21.09
C TRP A 123 1.25 2.26 -21.81
N SER A 124 1.80 1.10 -21.45
CA SER A 124 2.98 0.55 -22.10
C SER A 124 2.64 -0.23 -23.37
N LYS A 125 3.61 -0.37 -24.27
CA LYS A 125 3.46 -1.22 -25.48
C LYS A 125 3.97 -2.65 -25.29
N ASN A 126 4.93 -2.82 -24.37
CA ASN A 126 5.65 -4.07 -24.15
C ASN A 126 5.71 -4.36 -22.65
N ILE A 127 5.49 -5.61 -22.25
CA ILE A 127 5.62 -6.06 -20.85
C ILE A 127 6.99 -5.73 -20.25
N ARG A 128 8.07 -5.89 -21.04
CA ARG A 128 9.44 -5.55 -20.60
C ARG A 128 9.60 -4.08 -20.20
N MET A 129 8.94 -3.18 -20.93
CA MET A 129 8.94 -1.76 -20.61
C MET A 129 8.15 -1.50 -19.33
N THR A 130 6.97 -2.12 -19.18
CA THR A 130 6.14 -2.00 -17.97
C THR A 130 6.92 -2.39 -16.71
N LEU A 131 7.59 -3.54 -16.75
CA LEU A 131 8.33 -4.09 -15.62
C LEU A 131 9.51 -3.21 -15.18
N GLN A 132 10.05 -2.38 -16.07
CA GLN A 132 11.12 -1.43 -15.75
C GLN A 132 10.58 -0.10 -15.19
N VAL A 133 9.46 0.38 -15.73
CA VAL A 133 8.87 1.67 -15.33
C VAL A 133 8.25 1.60 -13.93
N VAL A 134 7.64 0.47 -13.59
CA VAL A 134 6.87 0.32 -12.35
C VAL A 134 7.73 0.51 -11.08
N PRO A 135 8.89 -0.16 -10.92
CA PRO A 135 9.79 0.12 -9.79
C PRO A 135 10.24 1.58 -9.75
N THR A 136 10.45 2.19 -10.91
CA THR A 136 10.88 3.60 -11.02
C THR A 136 9.82 4.56 -10.50
N MET A 137 8.53 4.22 -10.62
CA MET A 137 7.43 5.01 -10.04
C MET A 137 7.18 4.68 -8.56
N MET A 138 7.39 3.42 -8.17
CA MET A 138 7.11 2.95 -6.80
C MET A 138 8.18 3.36 -5.79
N LEU A 139 9.47 3.32 -6.17
CA LEU A 139 10.58 3.64 -5.26
C LEU A 139 10.52 5.08 -4.73
N PRO A 140 10.27 6.12 -5.55
CA PRO A 140 10.06 7.47 -5.00
C PRO A 140 8.87 7.52 -4.05
N SER A 141 7.77 6.84 -4.38
CA SER A 141 6.58 6.77 -3.52
C SER A 141 6.88 6.12 -2.16
N LEU A 142 7.82 5.17 -2.12
CA LEU A 142 8.30 4.52 -0.90
C LEU A 142 9.17 5.46 -0.06
N ILE A 143 10.03 6.27 -0.68
CA ILE A 143 10.84 7.27 0.04
C ILE A 143 9.91 8.30 0.71
N PHE A 144 8.85 8.72 0.03
CA PHE A 144 7.84 9.64 0.56
C PHE A 144 6.80 8.98 1.49
N SER A 145 7.08 7.79 2.02
CA SER A 145 6.15 7.06 2.90
C SER A 145 6.03 7.61 4.32
N GLY A 146 6.83 8.62 4.69
CA GLY A 146 6.88 9.18 6.05
C GLY A 146 7.73 8.37 7.03
N PHE A 147 8.18 7.16 6.64
CA PHE A 147 9.07 6.34 7.48
C PHE A 147 10.56 6.61 7.24
N PHE A 148 10.96 6.92 6.01
CA PHE A 148 12.36 7.11 5.63
C PHE A 148 12.82 8.58 5.64
N LEU A 149 11.87 9.50 5.64
CA LEU A 149 12.13 10.93 5.50
C LEU A 149 11.16 11.67 6.43
N ASP A 150 11.73 12.44 7.35
CA ASP A 150 10.94 13.23 8.29
C ASP A 150 10.26 14.39 7.57
N GLU A 151 8.99 14.61 7.90
CA GLU A 151 8.14 15.63 7.29
C GLU A 151 8.76 17.04 7.41
N ASP A 152 9.30 17.38 8.58
CA ASP A 152 9.86 18.71 8.87
C ASP A 152 11.13 19.03 8.08
N THR A 153 11.85 18.00 7.61
CA THR A 153 13.08 18.16 6.83
C THR A 153 12.80 18.29 5.32
N THR A 154 11.55 18.05 4.90
CA THR A 154 11.16 18.10 3.50
C THR A 154 10.91 19.53 3.05
N PHE A 155 11.43 19.92 1.87
CA PHE A 155 11.07 21.21 1.26
C PHE A 155 9.54 21.36 1.15
N SER A 156 8.99 22.49 1.60
CA SER A 156 7.52 22.72 1.64
C SER A 156 6.83 22.53 0.27
N PHE A 157 7.54 22.71 -0.84
CA PHE A 157 7.01 22.45 -2.18
C PHE A 157 6.77 20.96 -2.48
N ILE A 158 7.45 20.02 -1.82
CA ILE A 158 7.30 18.58 -2.05
C ILE A 158 6.31 17.96 -1.05
N GLY A 159 5.97 18.68 0.03
CA GLY A 159 5.07 18.22 1.08
C GLY A 159 3.65 17.82 0.61
N TRP A 160 3.16 18.32 -0.52
CA TRP A 160 1.87 17.87 -1.07
C TRP A 160 1.95 16.51 -1.76
N PHE A 161 3.13 16.10 -2.24
CA PHE A 161 3.31 14.86 -2.99
C PHE A 161 3.05 13.63 -2.10
N LYS A 162 3.24 13.74 -0.78
CA LYS A 162 2.95 12.67 0.18
C LYS A 162 1.49 12.22 0.12
N TYR A 163 0.54 13.14 -0.06
CA TYR A 163 -0.90 12.83 -0.17
C TYR A 163 -1.28 12.14 -1.48
N THR A 164 -0.34 12.10 -2.44
CA THR A 164 -0.50 11.32 -3.68
C THR A 164 0.05 9.89 -3.53
N SER A 165 0.87 9.63 -2.50
CA SER A 165 1.44 8.31 -2.25
C SER A 165 0.49 7.44 -1.45
N VAL A 166 0.02 6.36 -2.08
CA VAL A 166 -0.79 5.32 -1.40
C VAL A 166 0.02 4.63 -0.29
N ILE A 167 1.36 4.57 -0.42
CA ILE A 167 2.24 4.02 0.62
C ILE A 167 2.15 4.90 1.87
N TYR A 168 2.33 6.22 1.74
CA TYR A 168 2.21 7.15 2.87
C TYR A 168 0.85 7.07 3.57
N LEU A 169 -0.24 7.13 2.81
CA LEU A 169 -1.60 7.11 3.36
C LEU A 169 -1.91 5.80 4.11
N SER A 170 -1.36 4.68 3.64
CA SER A 170 -1.54 3.38 4.29
C SER A 170 -0.62 3.18 5.49
N SER A 171 0.64 3.61 5.42
CA SER A 171 1.57 3.54 6.54
C SER A 171 1.14 4.42 7.70
N GLU A 172 0.74 5.67 7.43
CA GLU A 172 0.19 6.57 8.46
C GLU A 172 -1.01 5.94 9.17
N ASN A 173 -1.96 5.37 8.42
CA ASN A 173 -3.13 4.69 9.00
C ASN A 173 -2.75 3.51 9.91
N LEU A 174 -1.88 2.62 9.42
CA LEU A 174 -1.47 1.43 10.16
C LEU A 174 -0.67 1.79 11.41
N MET A 175 0.22 2.78 11.31
CA MET A 175 1.01 3.25 12.45
C MET A 175 0.15 3.92 13.51
N LEU A 176 -0.80 4.79 13.12
CA LEU A 176 -1.76 5.37 14.07
C LEU A 176 -2.61 4.28 14.75
N GLU A 177 -3.09 3.29 14.01
CA GLU A 177 -3.89 2.21 14.61
C GLU A 177 -3.06 1.30 15.55
N GLN A 178 -1.80 1.03 15.21
CA GLN A 178 -0.90 0.23 16.05
C GLN A 178 -0.52 0.98 17.33
N TRP A 179 0.02 2.18 17.19
CA TRP A 179 0.68 2.88 18.30
C TRP A 179 -0.29 3.54 19.27
N THR A 180 -1.47 3.99 18.82
CA THR A 180 -2.52 4.46 19.75
C THR A 180 -3.11 3.32 20.62
N SER A 181 -2.76 2.06 20.37
CA SER A 181 -3.19 0.92 21.21
C SER A 181 -2.19 0.56 22.30
N VAL A 182 -0.97 1.09 22.23
CA VAL A 182 0.16 0.71 23.10
C VAL A 182 0.33 1.78 24.18
N SER A 183 0.16 1.39 25.45
CA SER A 183 0.25 2.32 26.58
C SER A 183 1.67 2.67 26.97
N ASP A 184 2.61 1.72 26.87
CA ASP A 184 3.99 1.90 27.34
C ASP A 184 4.98 1.25 26.37
N VAL A 185 6.05 1.97 26.03
CA VAL A 185 7.21 1.45 25.31
C VAL A 185 8.38 1.45 26.30
N TYR A 186 8.80 0.27 26.74
CA TYR A 186 9.78 0.12 27.80
C TYR A 186 11.17 0.59 27.35
N GLN A 187 11.89 1.30 28.22
CA GLN A 187 13.29 1.59 27.97
C GLN A 187 14.18 0.44 28.43
N THR A 188 15.19 0.13 27.63
CA THR A 188 16.26 -0.81 27.98
C THR A 188 17.45 -0.14 28.68
N GLU A 189 17.63 1.18 28.50
CA GLU A 189 18.79 1.95 29.00
C GLU A 189 18.35 3.12 29.91
N PRO A 190 18.70 3.12 31.22
CA PRO A 190 18.20 4.10 32.19
C PRO A 190 18.83 5.50 32.12
N PHE A 191 19.85 5.71 31.27
CA PHE A 191 20.61 6.97 31.17
C PHE A 191 20.40 7.72 29.84
N VAL A 192 19.53 7.21 28.97
CA VAL A 192 19.21 7.85 27.68
C VAL A 192 17.86 8.55 27.81
N PRO A 193 17.70 9.81 27.34
CA PRO A 193 16.41 10.49 27.30
C PRO A 193 15.34 9.60 26.65
N GLU A 194 14.12 9.60 27.19
CA GLU A 194 12.98 8.89 26.59
C GLU A 194 12.78 9.32 25.14
N LEU A 195 13.09 8.42 24.20
CA LEU A 195 12.90 8.67 22.77
C LEU A 195 11.41 8.62 22.41
N PHE A 196 10.65 7.70 23.02
CA PHE A 196 9.23 7.51 22.75
C PHE A 196 8.38 7.64 24.02
N GLY A 197 8.76 7.01 25.14
CA GLY A 197 7.97 7.00 26.38
C GLY A 197 6.70 6.14 26.27
N ASP A 198 5.82 6.48 25.33
CA ASP A 198 4.57 5.79 25.03
C ASP A 198 4.38 5.58 23.51
N GLY A 199 3.23 5.04 23.12
CA GLY A 199 2.86 4.91 21.71
C GLY A 199 2.59 6.25 21.01
N GLU A 200 2.21 7.31 21.74
CA GLU A 200 2.01 8.64 21.16
C GLU A 200 3.34 9.29 20.78
N GLY A 201 4.41 9.08 21.56
CA GLY A 201 5.75 9.53 21.22
C GLY A 201 6.31 8.88 19.96
N VAL A 202 5.90 7.64 19.63
CA VAL A 202 6.22 7.03 18.32
C VAL A 202 5.49 7.74 17.18
N ILE A 203 4.22 8.11 17.38
CA ILE A 203 3.41 8.83 16.39
C ILE A 203 4.01 10.22 16.13
N ASP A 204 4.37 10.92 17.19
CA ASP A 204 4.99 12.25 17.15
C ASP A 204 6.38 12.19 16.52
N TYR A 205 7.18 11.15 16.81
CA TYR A 205 8.49 10.96 16.18
C TYR A 205 8.40 10.87 14.65
N TYR A 206 7.39 10.19 14.12
CA TYR A 206 7.15 10.11 12.67
C TYR A 206 6.31 11.27 12.12
N ASN A 207 5.98 12.28 12.94
CA ASN A 207 5.15 13.43 12.57
C ASN A 207 3.77 13.06 11.99
N TYR A 208 3.17 11.95 12.43
CA TYR A 208 1.84 11.55 11.95
C TYR A 208 0.75 12.31 12.70
N THR A 209 -0.25 12.82 11.98
CA THR A 209 -1.30 13.62 12.63
C THR A 209 -2.43 12.72 13.17
N PRO A 210 -2.64 12.65 14.50
CA PRO A 210 -3.74 11.86 15.06
C PRO A 210 -5.11 12.39 14.60
N GLY A 211 -6.08 11.49 14.40
CA GLY A 211 -7.43 11.82 13.97
C GLY A 211 -7.64 11.94 12.45
N ARG A 212 -6.57 11.81 11.63
CA ARG A 212 -6.66 11.87 10.16
C ARG A 212 -7.03 10.55 9.48
N GLN A 213 -7.22 9.48 10.27
CA GLN A 213 -7.42 8.12 9.75
C GLN A 213 -8.54 8.00 8.71
N ASN A 214 -9.71 8.60 9.00
CA ASN A 214 -10.86 8.58 8.10
C ASN A 214 -10.57 9.27 6.76
N LEU A 215 -9.83 10.38 6.79
CA LEU A 215 -9.44 11.10 5.58
C LEU A 215 -8.51 10.25 4.74
N ASN A 216 -7.55 9.55 5.36
CA ASN A 216 -6.64 8.65 4.66
C ASN A 216 -7.37 7.49 4.00
N TYR A 217 -8.34 6.87 4.67
CA TYR A 217 -9.21 5.86 4.06
C TYR A 217 -9.94 6.40 2.82
N ILE A 218 -10.54 7.59 2.92
CA ILE A 218 -11.23 8.23 1.80
C ILE A 218 -10.26 8.48 0.64
N LEU A 219 -9.07 9.03 0.92
CA LEU A 219 -8.06 9.29 -0.11
C LEU A 219 -7.56 8.01 -0.77
N LEU A 220 -7.37 6.91 -0.04
CA LEU A 220 -7.00 5.61 -0.60
C LEU A 220 -8.06 5.11 -1.60
N VAL A 221 -9.35 5.22 -1.25
CA VAL A 221 -10.46 4.84 -2.14
C VAL A 221 -10.53 5.77 -3.36
N VAL A 222 -10.33 7.07 -3.18
CA VAL A 222 -10.27 8.03 -4.30
C VAL A 222 -9.14 7.65 -5.26
N TRP A 223 -7.94 7.39 -4.75
CA TRP A 223 -6.79 7.00 -5.58
C TRP A 223 -7.00 5.66 -6.30
N PHE A 224 -7.68 4.70 -5.68
CA PHE A 224 -8.11 3.47 -6.35
C PHE A 224 -8.92 3.77 -7.62
N PHE A 225 -9.95 4.61 -7.51
CA PHE A 225 -10.77 4.99 -8.67
C PHE A 225 -9.99 5.81 -9.70
N VAL A 226 -9.12 6.72 -9.27
CA VAL A 226 -8.27 7.52 -10.17
C VAL A 226 -7.37 6.61 -11.01
N TYR A 227 -6.69 5.63 -10.41
CA TYR A 227 -5.86 4.70 -11.15
C TYR A 227 -6.67 3.84 -12.13
N ARG A 228 -7.87 3.39 -11.74
CA ARG A 228 -8.78 2.63 -12.62
C ARG A 228 -9.23 3.47 -13.82
N LEU A 229 -9.60 4.72 -13.60
CA LEU A 229 -10.00 5.63 -14.68
C LEU A 229 -8.84 5.89 -15.65
N LEU A 230 -7.64 6.17 -15.14
CA LEU A 230 -6.45 6.38 -15.97
C LEU A 230 -6.02 5.12 -16.73
N ALA A 231 -6.16 3.94 -16.11
CA ALA A 231 -5.92 2.66 -16.76
C ALA A 231 -6.94 2.39 -17.89
N TYR A 232 -8.21 2.68 -17.65
CA TYR A 232 -9.25 2.57 -18.68
C TYR A 232 -9.01 3.52 -19.84
N LEU A 233 -8.64 4.78 -19.57
CA LEU A 233 -8.28 5.74 -20.61
C LEU A 233 -7.12 5.25 -21.48
N GLY A 234 -6.08 4.68 -20.86
CA GLY A 234 -4.96 4.07 -21.59
C GLY A 234 -5.41 2.91 -22.50
N LEU A 235 -6.27 2.02 -22.00
CA LEU A 235 -6.83 0.92 -22.79
C LEU A 235 -7.72 1.44 -23.94
N TRP A 236 -8.57 2.41 -23.66
CA TRP A 236 -9.46 3.03 -24.63
C TRP A 236 -8.69 3.71 -25.77
N LEU A 237 -7.58 4.40 -25.46
CA LEU A 237 -6.70 4.95 -26.47
C LEU A 237 -6.07 3.87 -27.37
N LYS A 238 -5.74 2.69 -26.83
CA LYS A 238 -5.27 1.55 -27.62
C LYS A 238 -6.35 1.01 -28.56
N THR A 239 -7.61 0.98 -28.14
CA THR A 239 -8.71 0.47 -28.99
C THR A 239 -9.03 1.36 -30.20
N ARG A 240 -8.64 2.64 -30.16
CA ARG A 240 -8.86 3.61 -31.25
C ARG A 240 -7.76 3.62 -32.32
N ARG A 241 -6.60 3.02 -32.03
CA ARG A 241 -5.51 2.87 -33.00
C ARG A 241 -5.77 1.67 -33.89
#